data_AF-A0A2V8PXU8-F1
#
_entry.id   AF-A0A2V8PXU8-F1
#
_cell.length_a   1.000
_cell.length_b   1.000
_cell.length_c   1.000
_cell.angle_alpha   90.00
_cell.angle_beta   90.00
_cell.angle_gamma   90.00
#
_symmetry.space_group_name_H-M   'P 1'
#
loop_
_entity.id
_entity.type
_entity.pdbx_description
1 polymer ?
#
loop_
_entity_poly.entity_id
_entity_poly.type
_entity_poly.pdbx_seq_one_letter_code
_entity_poly.pdbx_strand_id
1 'polypeptide(L)'
;MDGPRELHDAYRVTKGGRSSFDQVMRGWEFLDKHGVEFNVLCTLHDANADHPLEVYRFFCDGLKTKFIQFIPIVERATPEMLPLANLGWSER
;
A
#
# COMPACT_ATOMS: atom_id res chain seq x y z
N MET A 1 2.80 4.11 0.71
CA MET A 1 3.57 2.98 0.15
C MET A 1 2.89 1.73 0.66
N ASP A 2 2.56 0.78 -0.20
CA ASP A 2 1.72 -0.35 0.21
C ASP A 2 2.46 -1.70 0.28
N GLY A 3 3.80 -1.66 0.26
CA GLY A 3 4.68 -2.84 0.29
C GLY A 3 5.71 -2.81 -0.84
N PRO A 4 6.32 -3.97 -1.16
CA PRO A 4 7.15 -4.15 -2.34
C PRO A 4 6.43 -3.79 -3.63
N ARG A 5 7.18 -3.62 -4.72
CA ARG A 5 6.68 -3.13 -6.01
C ARG A 5 5.41 -3.82 -6.46
N GLU A 6 5.39 -5.15 -6.47
CA GLU A 6 4.25 -5.92 -6.98
C GLU A 6 2.97 -5.63 -6.21
N LEU A 7 3.06 -5.55 -4.88
CA LEU A 7 1.93 -5.22 -4.01
C LEU A 7 1.52 -3.75 -4.13
N HIS A 8 2.49 -2.85 -4.24
CA HIS A 8 2.25 -1.41 -4.38
C HIS A 8 1.56 -1.08 -5.70
N ASP A 9 2.09 -1.57 -6.81
CA ASP A 9 1.61 -1.25 -8.15
C ASP A 9 0.32 -1.98 -8.52
N ALA A 10 -0.13 -2.96 -7.72
CA ALA A 10 -1.44 -3.60 -7.88
C ALA A 10 -2.57 -2.56 -7.95
N TYR A 11 -2.50 -1.50 -7.14
CA TYR A 11 -3.50 -0.42 -7.11
C TYR A 11 -2.91 0.98 -7.25
N ARG A 12 -1.61 1.20 -6.99
CA ARG A 12 -0.99 2.52 -7.13
C ARG A 12 -0.25 2.66 -8.44
N VAL A 13 -1.01 2.89 -9.51
CA VAL A 13 -0.46 3.26 -10.82
C VAL A 13 -0.65 4.74 -11.12
N THR A 14 0.20 5.27 -11.98
CA THR A 14 0.01 6.61 -12.56
C THR A 14 -1.25 6.63 -13.44
N LYS A 15 -1.73 7.83 -13.80
CA LYS A 15 -2.86 7.99 -14.74
C LYS A 15 -2.67 7.27 -16.08
N GLY A 16 -1.42 7.04 -16.50
CA GLY A 16 -1.09 6.28 -17.71
C GLY A 16 -0.94 4.77 -17.49
N GLY A 17 -1.37 4.22 -16.35
CA GLY A 17 -1.27 2.80 -16.02
C GLY A 17 0.14 2.31 -15.68
N ARG A 18 1.14 3.19 -15.65
CA ARG A 18 2.53 2.82 -15.32
C ARG A 18 2.74 2.75 -13.82
N SER A 19 3.63 1.86 -13.39
CA SER A 19 4.16 1.78 -12.02
C SER A 19 4.44 3.16 -11.42
N SER A 20 4.00 3.38 -10.19
CA SER A 20 4.34 4.58 -9.42
C SER A 20 5.47 4.32 -8.41
N PHE A 21 5.78 3.05 -8.16
CA PHE A 21 6.76 2.62 -7.16
C PHE A 21 8.12 3.33 -7.28
N ASP A 22 8.69 3.39 -8.49
CA ASP A 22 10.00 4.04 -8.68
C ASP A 22 10.01 5.52 -8.33
N GLN A 23 8.90 6.21 -8.57
CA GLN A 23 8.78 7.63 -8.22
C GLN A 23 8.72 7.81 -6.70
N VAL A 24 7.98 6.94 -6.02
CA VAL A 24 7.84 6.94 -4.57
C VAL A 24 9.17 6.59 -3.88
N MET A 25 9.88 5.59 -4.38
CA MET A 25 11.19 5.19 -3.87
C MET A 25 12.24 6.28 -4.03
N ARG A 26 12.29 6.95 -5.19
CA ARG A 26 13.14 8.14 -5.37
C ARG A 26 12.79 9.23 -4.37
N GLY A 27 11.51 9.51 -4.14
CA GLY A 27 11.06 10.48 -3.15
C GLY A 27 11.55 10.13 -1.74
N TRP A 28 11.43 8.86 -1.34
CA TRP A 28 11.94 8.37 -0.06
C TRP A 28 13.46 8.53 0.07
N GLU A 29 14.24 8.16 -0.95
CA GLU A 29 15.70 8.33 -0.95
C GLU A 29 16.10 9.79 -0.71
N PHE A 30 15.36 10.75 -1.29
CA PHE A 30 15.60 12.17 -1.05
C PHE A 30 15.31 12.58 0.39
N LEU A 31 14.22 12.08 0.99
CA LEU A 31 13.88 12.37 2.39
C LEU A 31 14.94 11.79 3.33
N ASP A 32 15.30 10.52 3.14
CA ASP A 32 16.30 9.81 3.94
C ASP A 32 17.68 10.49 3.85
N LYS A 33 18.12 10.81 2.63
CA LYS A 33 19.40 11.50 2.38
C LYS A 33 19.53 12.83 3.13
N HIS A 34 18.43 13.55 3.33
CA HIS A 34 18.43 14.85 4.01
C HIS A 34 17.99 14.76 5.49
N GLY A 35 17.79 13.55 6.02
CA GLY A 35 17.38 13.34 7.40
C GLY A 35 15.99 13.91 7.71
N VAL A 36 15.11 14.00 6.72
CA VAL A 36 13.74 14.48 6.92
C VAL A 36 12.94 13.40 7.63
N GLU A 37 12.25 13.78 8.70
CA GLU A 37 11.34 12.86 9.39
C GLU A 37 10.12 12.55 8.51
N PHE A 38 9.77 11.27 8.42
CA PHE A 38 8.66 10.80 7.60
C PHE A 38 7.91 9.66 8.28
N ASN A 39 6.66 9.51 7.86
CA ASN A 39 5.83 8.36 8.19
C ASN A 39 5.49 7.59 6.91
N VAL A 40 5.46 6.26 7.00
CA VAL A 40 4.88 5.43 5.95
C VAL A 40 3.38 5.32 6.17
N LEU A 41 2.60 5.78 5.20
CA LEU A 41 1.18 5.47 5.12
C LEU A 41 0.99 4.27 4.17
N CYS A 42 0.59 3.14 4.71
CA CYS A 42 0.33 1.90 3.99
C CYS A 42 -1.15 1.61 3.98
N THR A 43 -1.71 1.53 2.78
CA THR A 43 -3.09 1.12 2.60
C THR A 43 -3.15 -0.41 2.59
N LEU A 44 -4.04 -1.00 3.39
CA LEU A 44 -4.29 -2.45 3.36
C LEU A 44 -5.45 -2.73 2.41
N HIS A 45 -5.23 -3.61 1.45
CA HIS A 45 -6.16 -4.02 0.41
C HIS A 45 -6.00 -5.53 0.14
N ASP A 46 -6.91 -6.10 -0.64
CA ASP A 46 -6.94 -7.54 -0.94
C ASP A 46 -5.59 -8.08 -1.46
N ALA A 47 -4.90 -7.33 -2.34
CA ALA A 47 -3.63 -7.79 -2.89
C ALA A 47 -2.46 -7.83 -1.86
N ASN A 48 -2.50 -7.09 -0.74
CA ASN A 48 -1.39 -7.07 0.22
C ASN A 48 -1.75 -7.61 1.62
N ALA A 49 -3.04 -7.77 1.92
CA ALA A 49 -3.51 -8.21 3.24
C ALA A 49 -3.02 -9.62 3.60
N ASP A 50 -2.87 -10.50 2.61
CA ASP A 50 -2.37 -11.87 2.78
C ASP A 50 -0.82 -11.95 2.79
N HIS A 51 -0.12 -10.82 2.63
CA HIS A 51 1.34 -10.73 2.58
C HIS A 51 1.95 -9.90 3.75
N PRO A 52 1.48 -10.05 5.00
CA PRO A 52 1.82 -9.11 6.08
C PRO A 52 3.30 -9.08 6.42
N LEU A 53 3.99 -10.23 6.41
CA LEU A 53 5.42 -10.29 6.71
C LEU A 53 6.27 -9.64 5.62
N GLU A 54 5.87 -9.77 4.36
CA GLU A 54 6.59 -9.19 3.23
C GLU A 54 6.49 -7.66 3.26
N VAL A 55 5.27 -7.14 3.46
CA VAL A 55 4.99 -5.71 3.64
C VAL A 55 5.76 -5.16 4.85
N TYR A 56 5.69 -5.85 5.99
CA TYR A 56 6.32 -5.38 7.22
C TYR A 56 7.86 -5.36 7.13
N ARG A 57 8.47 -6.42 6.60
CA ARG A 57 9.93 -6.47 6.38
C ARG A 57 10.41 -5.45 5.36
N PHE A 58 9.63 -5.20 4.31
CA PHE A 58 9.95 -4.15 3.35
C PHE A 58 10.10 -2.79 4.05
N PHE A 59 9.20 -2.44 4.95
CA PHE A 59 9.27 -1.18 5.70
C PHE A 59 10.36 -1.18 6.79
N CYS A 60 10.43 -2.22 7.62
CA CYS A 60 11.32 -2.25 8.78
C CYS A 60 12.77 -2.61 8.43
N ASP A 61 12.97 -3.62 7.57
CA ASP A 61 14.31 -4.11 7.24
C ASP A 61 14.85 -3.36 6.01
N GLY A 62 13.99 -3.14 5.02
CA GLY A 62 14.33 -2.45 3.77
C GLY A 62 14.47 -0.94 3.96
N LEU A 63 13.36 -0.26 4.29
CA LEU A 63 13.33 1.21 4.41
C LEU A 63 13.77 1.72 5.78
N LYS A 64 13.91 0.84 6.78
CA LYS A 64 14.26 1.18 8.17
C LYS A 64 13.39 2.29 8.75
N THR A 65 12.13 2.34 8.35
CA THR A 65 11.19 3.36 8.83
C THR A 65 10.86 3.14 10.30
N LYS A 66 10.65 4.23 11.02
CA LYS A 66 10.32 4.22 12.46
C LYS A 66 8.81 4.28 12.72
N PHE A 67 8.05 4.88 11.80
CA PHE A 67 6.63 5.14 11.98
C PHE A 67 5.85 4.65 10.77
N ILE A 68 4.96 3.68 11.01
CA ILE A 68 4.10 3.07 9.99
C ILE A 68 2.65 3.22 10.44
N GLN A 69 1.80 3.72 9.55
CA GLN A 69 0.36 3.74 9.72
C GLN A 69 -0.29 2.84 8.68
N PHE A 70 -1.04 1.84 9.15
CA PHE A 70 -1.87 1.00 8.30
C PHE A 70 -3.28 1.58 8.21
N ILE A 71 -3.78 1.72 6.97
CA ILE A 71 -5.09 2.30 6.66
C ILE A 71 -5.89 1.24 5.90
N PRO A 72 -6.80 0.51 6.56
CA PRO A 72 -7.56 -0.54 5.89
C PRO A 72 -8.59 0.04 4.93
N ILE A 73 -8.55 -0.37 3.66
CA ILE A 73 -9.65 -0.14 2.71
C ILE A 73 -10.71 -1.19 3.04
N VAL A 74 -11.80 -0.72 3.66
CA VAL A 74 -12.94 -1.54 4.01
C VAL A 74 -14.21 -0.93 3.47
N GLU A 75 -15.07 -1.78 2.94
CA GLU A 75 -16.43 -1.42 2.61
C GLU A 75 -17.33 -1.67 3.83
N ARG A 76 -18.25 -0.74 4.11
CA ARG A 76 -19.26 -0.92 5.13
C ARG A 76 -20.49 -1.56 4.50
N ALA A 77 -20.83 -2.78 4.92
CA ALA A 77 -22.02 -3.50 4.48
C ALA A 77 -22.87 -3.95 5.68
N THR A 78 -24.19 -4.04 5.50
CA THR A 78 -25.06 -4.74 6.45
C THR A 78 -24.98 -6.25 6.21
N PRO A 79 -25.41 -7.11 7.15
CA PRO A 79 -25.42 -8.55 6.96
C PRO A 79 -26.11 -9.01 5.66
N GLU A 80 -27.18 -8.31 5.26
CA GLU A 80 -27.92 -8.60 4.02
C GLU A 80 -27.12 -8.22 2.76
N MET A 81 -26.27 -7.20 2.83
CA MET A 81 -25.47 -6.70 1.71
C MET A 81 -24.06 -7.33 1.64
N LEU A 82 -23.60 -8.00 2.70
CA LEU A 82 -22.29 -8.67 2.72
C LEU A 82 -22.03 -9.61 1.52
N PRO A 83 -22.98 -10.46 1.10
CA PRO A 83 -22.76 -11.31 -0.07
C PRO A 83 -22.49 -10.52 -1.35
N LEU A 84 -23.13 -9.35 -1.51
CA LEU A 84 -22.94 -8.46 -2.66
C LEU A 84 -21.60 -7.72 -2.59
N ALA A 85 -21.26 -7.17 -1.42
CA ALA A 85 -19.99 -6.47 -1.19
C ALA A 85 -18.78 -7.39 -1.43
N ASN A 86 -18.87 -8.66 -1.02
CA ASN A 86 -17.80 -9.65 -1.22
C ASN A 86 -17.61 -10.09 -2.68
N LEU A 87 -18.52 -9.72 -3.60
CA LEU A 87 -18.26 -9.90 -5.03
C LEU A 87 -17.16 -8.95 -5.54
N GLY A 88 -16.80 -7.94 -4.74
CA GLY A 88 -15.82 -6.93 -5.09
C GLY A 88 -16.37 -5.88 -6.05
N TRP A 89 -15.58 -4.83 -6.24
CA TRP A 89 -15.88 -3.75 -7.16
C TRP A 89 -15.24 -4.05 -8.51
N SER A 90 -15.72 -5.10 -9.18
CA SER A 90 -15.34 -5.37 -10.56
C SER A 90 -16.31 -4.67 -11.51
N GLU A 91 -15.95 -3.49 -12.00
CA GLU A 91 -16.26 -3.19 -13.39
C GLU A 91 -15.21 -3.96 -14.22
N ARG A 92 -15.62 -4.68 -15.27
CA ARG A 92 -15.05 -4.40 -16.60
C ARG A 92 -13.75 -3.60 -16.63
#